data_AF-A0A8J5N7W2-F1
#
_entry.id   AF-A0A8J5N7W2-F1
#
_cell.length_a   1.000
_cell.length_b   1.000
_cell.length_c   1.000
_cell.angle_alpha   90.00
_cell.angle_beta   90.00
_cell.angle_gamma   90.00
#
_symmetry.space_group_name_H-M   'P 1'
#
loop_
_entity.id
_entity.type
_entity.pdbx_description
1 polymer ?
#
loop_
_entity_poly.entity_id
_entity_poly.type
_entity_poly.pdbx_seq_one_letter_code
_entity_poly.pdbx_strand_id
1 'polypeptide(L)'
;MRCVVSPLMMVRNVKSHLHLRHDVQFPARGRVVTISSGLARMAVPMRSAYVLSKYAVEGFCDVLRCSNLQVFKSTGVQIHRYEMRSWGVKVSIIEPGNYIAGTNIFTESLIQEHGRKMWEAMSEEVKADYGKDHFQARIDLMRQYSKAGNTDISPVINAFTEGLTQKYPQARYCPMDLYFKTRLFVATHLPEFVYEKLYIG
;
A
#
# COMPACT_ATOMS: atom_id res chain seq x y z
N MET A 1 4.55 20.21 0.94
CA MET A 1 4.06 18.82 1.17
C MET A 1 4.59 17.93 0.06
N ARG A 2 5.43 16.93 0.35
CA ARG A 2 5.85 15.92 -0.64
C ARG A 2 5.08 14.64 -0.34
N CYS A 3 4.12 14.31 -1.21
CA CYS A 3 3.31 13.09 -1.08
C CYS A 3 4.19 11.86 -1.31
N VAL A 4 4.08 10.85 -0.45
CA VAL A 4 4.95 9.66 -0.43
C VAL A 4 4.46 8.66 -1.49
N VAL A 5 5.25 8.41 -2.54
CA VAL A 5 4.83 7.53 -3.66
C VAL A 5 5.83 6.40 -3.98
N SER A 6 6.94 6.25 -3.27
CA SER A 6 7.84 5.10 -3.47
C SER A 6 8.38 4.50 -2.16
N PRO A 7 8.53 3.15 -2.07
CA PRO A 7 9.19 2.50 -0.94
C PRO A 7 10.60 3.04 -0.67
N LEU A 8 11.34 3.41 -1.73
CA LEU A 8 12.66 4.04 -1.61
C LEU A 8 12.60 5.42 -0.94
N MET A 9 11.61 6.26 -1.27
CA MET A 9 11.38 7.51 -0.56
C MET A 9 10.97 7.28 0.89
N MET A 10 10.18 6.24 1.17
CA MET A 10 9.81 5.88 2.53
C MET A 10 11.04 5.49 3.36
N VAL A 11 11.90 4.60 2.84
CA VAL A 11 13.17 4.22 3.50
C VAL A 11 14.04 5.45 3.75
N ARG A 12 14.17 6.34 2.76
CA ARG A 12 14.94 7.59 2.89
C ARG A 12 14.34 8.52 3.95
N ASN A 13 13.02 8.68 3.97
CA ASN A 13 12.32 9.55 4.94
C ASN A 13 12.39 8.99 6.36
N VAL A 14 12.22 7.69 6.55
CA VAL A 14 12.38 7.05 7.86
C VAL A 14 13.83 7.22 8.32
N LYS A 15 14.82 6.93 7.48
CA LYS A 15 16.24 7.15 7.81
C LYS A 15 16.56 8.60 8.19
N SER A 16 16.02 9.59 7.47
CA SER A 16 16.32 11.00 7.71
C SER A 16 15.64 11.56 8.96
N HIS A 17 14.41 11.14 9.26
CA HIS A 17 13.67 11.68 10.41
C HIS A 17 13.98 10.94 11.70
N LEU A 18 14.38 9.67 11.63
CA LEU A 18 14.72 8.90 12.83
C LEU A 18 16.18 8.95 13.25
N HIS A 19 17.06 9.62 12.49
CA HIS A 19 18.49 9.69 12.79
C HIS A 19 19.01 8.34 13.30
N LEU A 20 18.94 7.31 12.45
CA LEU A 20 19.48 5.96 12.73
C LEU A 20 21.02 6.00 12.82
N ARG A 21 21.55 6.77 13.77
CA ARG A 21 22.94 6.77 14.21
C ARG A 21 23.07 5.65 15.23
N HIS A 22 24.08 4.79 15.05
CA HIS A 22 24.31 3.61 15.89
C HIS A 22 24.73 3.95 17.34
N ASP A 23 24.86 5.24 17.63
CA ASP A 23 25.57 5.84 18.75
C ASP A 23 24.69 6.77 19.62
N VAL A 24 23.41 6.98 19.28
CA VAL A 24 22.51 7.88 20.03
C VAL A 24 21.21 7.19 20.41
N GLN A 25 21.02 6.97 21.71
CA GLN A 25 19.82 6.40 22.30
C GLN A 25 18.76 7.49 22.49
N PHE A 26 17.94 7.73 21.47
CA PHE A 26 16.86 8.72 21.58
C PHE A 26 15.72 8.21 22.50
N PRO A 27 15.18 9.05 23.39
CA PRO A 27 13.92 8.79 24.10
C PRO A 27 12.72 9.07 23.17
N ALA A 28 12.70 8.50 21.96
CA ALA A 28 11.71 8.87 20.96
C ALA A 28 10.40 8.09 21.12
N ARG A 29 9.49 8.57 21.98
CA ARG A 29 8.07 8.11 22.01
C ARG A 29 7.28 8.61 20.79
N GLY A 30 7.76 8.30 19.58
CA GLY A 30 7.23 8.79 18.32
C GLY A 30 6.14 7.92 17.69
N ARG A 31 5.64 8.36 16.54
CA ARG A 31 4.66 7.62 15.73
C ARG A 31 5.02 7.69 14.25
N VAL A 32 4.89 6.57 13.57
CA VAL A 32 4.98 6.48 12.11
C VAL A 32 3.62 6.02 11.62
N VAL A 33 2.97 6.83 10.80
CA VAL A 33 1.69 6.48 10.17
C VAL A 33 1.88 6.52 8.67
N THR A 34 1.66 5.38 8.01
CA THR A 34 1.92 5.23 6.57
C THR A 34 0.67 4.77 5.84
N ILE A 35 0.49 5.25 4.61
CA ILE A 35 -0.60 4.84 3.72
C ILE A 35 -0.15 3.77 2.72
N SER A 36 -0.84 2.64 2.76
CA SER A 36 -0.71 1.50 1.87
C SER A 36 -1.91 1.44 0.94
N SER A 37 -2.58 0.28 0.82
CA SER A 37 -3.82 0.03 0.09
C SER A 37 -4.38 -1.33 0.51
N GLY A 38 -5.69 -1.53 0.44
CA GLY A 38 -6.26 -2.89 0.52
C GLY A 38 -5.74 -3.84 -0.56
N LEU A 39 -5.30 -3.29 -1.71
CA LEU A 39 -4.65 -4.04 -2.78
C LEU A 39 -3.22 -4.50 -2.42
N ALA A 40 -2.67 -4.08 -1.28
CA ALA A 40 -1.39 -4.58 -0.77
C ALA A 40 -1.47 -5.99 -0.18
N ARG A 41 -2.67 -6.57 -0.14
CA ARG A 41 -2.96 -7.87 0.49
C ARG A 41 -3.83 -8.77 -0.38
N MET A 42 -4.09 -8.36 -1.62
CA MET A 42 -4.82 -9.13 -2.63
C MET A 42 -4.32 -8.75 -4.03
N ALA A 43 -4.24 -9.72 -4.93
CA ALA A 43 -3.84 -9.47 -6.31
C ALA A 43 -5.04 -8.99 -7.14
N VAL A 44 -4.85 -7.93 -7.93
CA VAL A 44 -5.86 -7.47 -8.88
C VAL A 44 -5.19 -7.29 -10.25
N PRO A 45 -5.73 -7.90 -11.32
CA PRO A 45 -5.22 -7.76 -12.67
C PRO A 45 -5.06 -6.29 -13.08
N MET A 46 -4.13 -6.05 -14.01
CA MET A 46 -3.82 -4.70 -14.54
C MET A 46 -3.25 -3.70 -13.52
N ARG A 47 -2.93 -4.13 -12.30
CA ARG A 47 -2.38 -3.27 -11.23
C ARG A 47 -1.06 -3.78 -10.66
N SER A 48 -0.34 -4.63 -11.39
CA SER A 48 0.87 -5.34 -10.91
C SER A 48 1.91 -4.40 -10.28
N ALA A 49 2.35 -3.35 -10.98
CA ALA A 49 3.34 -2.41 -10.47
C ALA A 49 2.86 -1.65 -9.22
N TYR A 50 1.58 -1.27 -9.19
CA TYR A 50 0.97 -0.62 -8.04
C TYR A 50 0.91 -1.56 -6.84
N VAL A 51 0.37 -2.77 -7.03
CA VAL A 51 0.27 -3.83 -6.02
C VAL A 51 1.65 -4.13 -5.44
N LEU A 52 2.66 -4.35 -6.30
CA LEU A 52 4.04 -4.58 -5.88
C LEU A 52 4.55 -3.47 -4.95
N SER A 53 4.34 -2.20 -5.33
CA SER A 53 4.78 -1.07 -4.52
C SER A 53 4.11 -1.03 -3.13
N LYS A 54 2.84 -1.43 -3.05
CA LYS A 54 2.06 -1.42 -1.80
C LYS A 54 2.38 -2.62 -0.92
N TYR A 55 2.59 -3.80 -1.51
CA TYR A 55 3.15 -4.96 -0.79
C TYR A 55 4.51 -4.64 -0.17
N ALA A 56 5.38 -3.93 -0.90
CA ALA A 56 6.67 -3.50 -0.36
C ALA A 56 6.53 -2.54 0.84
N VAL A 57 5.52 -1.65 0.82
CA VAL A 57 5.20 -0.76 1.95
C VAL A 57 4.71 -1.56 3.16
N GLU A 58 3.81 -2.54 2.96
CA GLU A 58 3.35 -3.44 4.03
C GLU A 58 4.52 -4.17 4.68
N GLY A 59 5.33 -4.86 3.87
CA GLY A 59 6.47 -5.64 4.36
C GLY A 59 7.47 -4.77 5.13
N PHE A 60 7.75 -3.56 4.63
CA PHE A 60 8.62 -2.62 5.34
C PHE A 60 8.01 -2.15 6.68
N CYS A 61 6.71 -1.82 6.70
CA CYS A 61 6.03 -1.42 7.93
C CYS A 61 5.95 -2.56 8.95
N ASP A 62 5.73 -3.79 8.51
CA ASP A 62 5.68 -4.97 9.37
C ASP A 62 7.05 -5.24 9.99
N VAL A 63 8.13 -5.14 9.23
CA VAL A 63 9.50 -5.26 9.78
C VAL A 63 9.76 -4.17 10.82
N LEU A 64 9.38 -2.92 10.55
CA LEU A 64 9.52 -1.82 11.51
C LEU A 64 8.72 -2.07 12.80
N ARG A 65 7.52 -2.67 12.68
CA ARG A 65 6.64 -3.02 13.80
C ARG A 65 7.15 -4.18 14.63
N CYS A 66 7.78 -5.16 13.98
CA CYS A 66 8.22 -6.39 14.62
C CYS A 66 9.18 -6.09 15.77
N SER A 67 8.82 -6.64 16.93
CA SER A 67 9.77 -6.94 17.99
C SER A 67 9.90 -8.45 18.03
N ASN A 68 11.04 -8.99 17.62
CA ASN A 68 11.30 -10.42 17.79
C ASN A 68 11.47 -10.73 19.27
N LEU A 69 10.37 -11.06 19.96
CA LEU A 69 10.39 -11.33 21.40
C LEU A 69 10.72 -12.80 21.75
N GLN A 70 10.88 -13.71 20.78
CA GLN A 70 10.97 -15.14 21.11
C GLN A 70 12.07 -15.97 20.43
N VAL A 71 12.75 -15.49 19.39
CA VAL A 71 13.64 -16.39 18.60
C VAL A 71 15.08 -16.50 19.14
N PHE A 72 15.55 -15.58 19.98
CA PHE A 72 17.00 -15.51 20.32
C PHE A 72 17.34 -15.40 21.81
N LYS A 73 16.51 -15.97 22.71
CA LYS A 73 16.93 -16.10 24.13
C LYS A 73 17.98 -17.19 24.37
N SER A 74 18.21 -18.11 23.43
CA SER A 74 19.10 -19.27 23.63
C SER A 74 20.56 -19.08 23.16
N THR A 75 20.87 -18.08 22.35
CA THR A 75 22.19 -18.00 21.69
C THR A 75 23.15 -16.96 22.25
N GLY A 76 22.76 -16.16 23.26
CA GLY A 76 23.66 -15.16 23.88
C GLY A 76 24.15 -14.04 22.94
N VAL A 77 23.71 -14.03 21.68
CA VAL A 77 24.06 -13.04 20.66
C VAL A 77 23.06 -11.89 20.76
N GLN A 78 23.48 -10.80 21.38
CA GLN A 78 22.69 -9.59 21.57
C GLN A 78 22.64 -8.78 20.25
N ILE A 79 21.86 -9.25 19.28
CA ILE A 79 21.55 -8.42 18.10
C ILE A 79 20.41 -7.47 18.50
N HIS A 80 20.74 -6.21 18.77
CA HIS A 80 19.80 -5.12 19.04
C HIS A 80 18.98 -4.71 17.80
N ARG A 81 18.37 -5.65 17.06
CA ARG A 81 17.50 -5.32 15.91
C ARG A 81 16.04 -5.29 16.34
N TYR A 82 15.74 -4.35 17.22
CA TYR A 82 14.37 -3.87 17.42
C TYR A 82 14.28 -2.55 16.64
N GLU A 83 13.62 -2.54 15.47
CA GLU A 83 13.73 -1.35 14.61
C GLU A 83 12.99 -0.13 15.18
N MET A 84 11.76 -0.27 15.69
CA MET A 84 11.00 0.89 16.20
C MET A 84 10.38 0.67 17.59
N ARG A 85 9.93 -0.56 17.88
CA ARG A 85 9.20 -0.85 19.13
C ARG A 85 10.06 -0.68 20.38
N SER A 86 11.36 -1.00 20.34
CA SER A 86 12.32 -0.80 21.44
C SER A 86 12.47 0.66 21.84
N TRP A 87 12.36 1.56 20.87
CA TRP A 87 12.46 3.00 21.09
C TRP A 87 11.12 3.61 21.53
N GLY A 88 10.07 2.80 21.67
CA GLY A 88 8.74 3.27 22.02
C GLY A 88 8.02 3.95 20.85
N VAL A 89 8.51 3.79 19.62
CA VAL A 89 7.88 4.30 18.41
C VAL A 89 6.78 3.34 17.97
N LYS A 90 5.58 3.88 17.73
CA LYS A 90 4.43 3.11 17.25
C LYS A 90 4.26 3.29 15.75
N VAL A 91 4.12 2.18 15.02
CA VAL A 91 3.95 2.20 13.57
C VAL A 91 2.54 1.72 13.23
N SER A 92 1.78 2.52 12.49
CA SER A 92 0.42 2.21 12.03
C SER A 92 0.34 2.29 10.51
N ILE A 93 -0.40 1.36 9.91
CA ILE A 93 -0.61 1.30 8.47
C ILE A 93 -2.06 1.64 8.18
N ILE A 94 -2.31 2.49 7.19
CA ILE A 94 -3.65 2.78 6.70
C ILE A 94 -3.80 2.06 5.37
N GLU A 95 -4.82 1.23 5.25
CA GLU A 95 -5.15 0.42 4.08
C GLU A 95 -6.49 0.91 3.50
N PRO A 96 -6.50 1.93 2.62
CA PRO A 96 -7.75 2.38 2.00
C PRO A 96 -8.29 1.40 0.96
N GLY A 97 -9.61 1.42 0.79
CA GLY A 97 -10.33 0.75 -0.29
C GLY A 97 -10.30 1.58 -1.58
N ASN A 98 -11.37 1.55 -2.36
CA ASN A 98 -11.45 2.36 -3.58
C ASN A 98 -11.91 3.80 -3.29
N TYR A 99 -11.00 4.76 -3.38
CA TYR A 99 -11.25 6.21 -3.29
C TYR A 99 -10.85 6.96 -4.56
N ILE A 100 -10.82 6.28 -5.72
CA ILE A 100 -10.40 6.91 -6.98
C ILE A 100 -11.28 8.12 -7.29
N ALA A 101 -12.60 7.98 -7.18
CA ALA A 101 -13.56 9.06 -7.39
C ALA A 101 -13.37 10.26 -6.43
N GLY A 102 -13.00 10.03 -5.16
CA GLY A 102 -12.81 11.09 -4.18
C GLY A 102 -11.45 11.80 -4.25
N THR A 103 -10.48 11.23 -4.96
CA THR A 103 -9.10 11.75 -5.02
C THR A 103 -8.73 12.34 -6.37
N ASN A 104 -9.50 12.09 -7.42
CA ASN A 104 -9.23 12.52 -8.80
C ASN A 104 -7.82 12.16 -9.31
N ILE A 105 -7.22 11.10 -8.74
CA ILE A 105 -5.88 10.61 -9.14
C ILE A 105 -5.85 10.05 -10.57
N PHE A 106 -7.00 9.62 -11.07
CA PHE A 106 -7.19 9.17 -12.44
C PHE A 106 -8.27 10.05 -13.07
N THR A 107 -7.90 10.87 -14.04
CA THR A 107 -8.87 11.52 -14.92
C THR A 107 -8.95 10.76 -16.22
N GLU A 108 -10.11 10.84 -16.87
CA GLU A 108 -10.35 10.27 -18.20
C GLU A 108 -9.31 10.75 -19.22
N SER A 109 -8.94 12.03 -19.18
CA SER A 109 -7.89 12.61 -20.03
C SER A 109 -6.50 12.03 -19.74
N LEU A 110 -6.11 11.89 -18.48
CA LEU A 110 -4.82 11.33 -18.09
C LEU A 110 -4.70 9.86 -18.50
N ILE A 111 -5.77 9.08 -18.34
CA ILE A 111 -5.78 7.67 -18.74
C ILE A 111 -5.59 7.52 -20.25
N GLN A 112 -6.29 8.33 -21.05
CA GLN A 112 -6.15 8.30 -22.51
C GLN A 112 -4.75 8.71 -22.95
N GLU A 113 -4.22 9.79 -22.40
CA GLU A 113 -2.90 10.28 -22.76
C GLU A 113 -1.78 9.29 -22.36
N HIS A 114 -1.90 8.67 -21.18
CA HIS A 114 -0.96 7.63 -20.75
C HIS A 114 -1.09 6.39 -21.61
N GLY A 115 -2.31 5.95 -21.94
CA GLY A 115 -2.55 4.81 -22.83
C GLY A 115 -1.93 5.02 -24.21
N ARG A 116 -2.13 6.20 -24.80
CA ARG A 116 -1.53 6.58 -26.09
C ARG A 116 -0.01 6.55 -26.04
N LYS A 117 0.60 7.20 -25.05
CA LYS A 117 2.06 7.20 -24.85
C LYS A 117 2.63 5.80 -24.66
N MET A 118 1.94 4.97 -23.87
CA MET A 118 2.33 3.57 -23.66
C MET A 118 2.30 2.80 -24.96
N TRP A 119 1.23 2.92 -25.74
CA TRP A 119 1.11 2.24 -27.03
C TRP A 119 2.21 2.68 -28.00
N GLU A 120 2.46 3.98 -28.12
CA GLU A 120 3.49 4.53 -29.01
C GLU A 120 4.90 4.08 -28.62
N ALA A 121 5.18 3.93 -27.31
CA ALA A 121 6.48 3.51 -26.80
C ALA A 121 6.73 1.99 -26.89
N MET A 122 5.72 1.17 -27.18
CA MET A 122 5.88 -0.28 -27.36
C MET A 122 6.58 -0.59 -28.68
N SER A 123 7.39 -1.67 -28.69
CA SER A 123 7.91 -2.24 -29.94
C SER A 123 6.78 -2.83 -30.79
N GLU A 124 7.02 -2.98 -32.10
CA GLU A 124 6.02 -3.56 -33.01
C GLU A 124 5.67 -5.01 -32.65
N GLU A 125 6.64 -5.79 -32.16
CA GLU A 125 6.42 -7.14 -31.63
C GLU A 125 5.41 -7.14 -30.48
N VAL A 126 5.61 -6.27 -29.48
CA VAL A 126 4.70 -6.16 -28.32
C VAL A 126 3.32 -5.64 -28.76
N LYS A 127 3.26 -4.69 -29.70
CA LYS A 127 1.97 -4.23 -30.25
C LYS A 127 1.21 -5.35 -30.95
N ALA A 128 1.91 -6.21 -31.69
CA ALA A 128 1.31 -7.38 -32.35
C ALA A 128 0.80 -8.41 -31.33
N ASP A 129 1.59 -8.69 -30.28
CA ASP A 129 1.22 -9.63 -29.23
C ASP A 129 -0.01 -9.18 -28.43
N TYR A 130 -0.05 -7.90 -28.02
CA TYR A 130 -1.19 -7.37 -27.28
C TYR A 130 -2.41 -7.16 -28.16
N GLY A 131 -2.22 -6.71 -29.40
CA GLY A 131 -3.28 -6.29 -30.30
C GLY A 131 -3.90 -4.94 -29.90
N LYS A 132 -4.13 -4.09 -30.90
CA LYS A 132 -4.62 -2.72 -30.67
C LYS A 132 -6.01 -2.69 -30.02
N ASP A 133 -6.92 -3.54 -30.47
CA ASP A 133 -8.30 -3.57 -29.97
C ASP A 133 -8.36 -4.06 -28.52
N HIS A 134 -7.56 -5.09 -28.19
CA HIS A 134 -7.46 -5.57 -26.81
C HIS A 134 -6.88 -4.48 -25.90
N PHE A 135 -5.79 -3.82 -26.32
CA PHE A 135 -5.20 -2.73 -25.56
C PHE A 135 -6.20 -1.59 -25.34
N GLN A 136 -6.92 -1.17 -26.39
CA GLN A 136 -7.93 -0.12 -26.29
C GLN A 136 -9.05 -0.51 -25.32
N ALA A 137 -9.55 -1.76 -25.38
CA ALA A 137 -10.55 -2.26 -24.44
C ALA A 137 -10.06 -2.19 -22.97
N ARG A 138 -8.77 -2.42 -22.72
CA ARG A 138 -8.16 -2.24 -21.38
C ARG A 138 -8.12 -0.78 -20.93
N ILE A 139 -7.81 0.14 -21.85
CA ILE A 139 -7.84 1.58 -21.55
C ILE A 139 -9.26 2.04 -21.24
N ASP A 140 -10.27 1.56 -21.97
CA ASP A 140 -11.66 1.92 -21.74
C ASP A 140 -12.20 1.34 -20.42
N LEU A 141 -11.78 0.14 -20.04
CA LEU A 141 -12.05 -0.40 -18.71
C LEU A 141 -11.46 0.49 -17.60
N MET A 142 -10.21 0.95 -17.76
CA MET A 142 -9.58 1.89 -16.81
C MET A 142 -10.32 3.23 -16.74
N ARG A 143 -10.85 3.71 -17.87
CA ARG A 143 -11.69 4.92 -17.93
C ARG A 143 -12.95 4.76 -17.08
N GLN A 144 -13.63 3.61 -17.17
CA GLN A 144 -14.79 3.33 -16.31
C GLN A 144 -14.40 3.32 -14.83
N TYR A 145 -13.25 2.73 -14.48
CA TYR A 145 -12.75 2.73 -13.11
C TYR A 145 -12.41 4.11 -12.55
N SER A 146 -12.10 5.10 -13.40
CA SER A 146 -11.78 6.47 -12.94
C SER A 146 -12.92 7.15 -12.19
N LYS A 147 -14.16 6.70 -12.43
CA LYS A 147 -15.38 7.24 -11.80
C LYS A 147 -15.88 6.35 -10.65
N ALA A 148 -15.22 5.22 -10.39
CA ALA A 148 -15.63 4.27 -9.37
C ALA A 148 -15.00 4.57 -8.00
N GLY A 149 -15.71 4.19 -6.94
CA GLY A 149 -15.22 4.28 -5.56
C GLY A 149 -15.87 5.40 -4.75
N ASN A 150 -15.43 5.53 -3.51
CA ASN A 150 -15.96 6.51 -2.56
C ASN A 150 -15.44 7.92 -2.88
N THR A 151 -16.35 8.88 -2.82
CA THR A 151 -16.05 10.31 -2.93
C THR A 151 -15.71 10.94 -1.58
N ASP A 152 -16.31 10.44 -0.50
CA ASP A 152 -16.01 10.87 0.86
C ASP A 152 -14.68 10.28 1.35
N ILE A 153 -13.66 11.12 1.46
CA ILE A 153 -12.32 10.73 1.95
C ILE A 153 -12.17 10.83 3.46
N SER A 154 -13.20 11.31 4.18
CA SER A 154 -13.16 11.52 5.64
C SER A 154 -12.73 10.27 6.42
N PRO A 155 -13.14 9.03 6.06
CA PRO A 155 -12.67 7.82 6.76
C PRO A 155 -11.14 7.64 6.71
N VAL A 156 -10.49 8.06 5.63
CA VAL A 156 -9.02 7.99 5.51
C VAL A 156 -8.36 9.05 6.39
N ILE A 157 -8.89 10.27 6.41
CA ILE A 157 -8.40 11.36 7.26
C ILE A 157 -8.57 11.02 8.75
N ASN A 158 -9.70 10.43 9.12
CA ASN A 158 -9.96 9.96 10.48
C ASN A 158 -8.96 8.87 10.88
N ALA A 159 -8.69 7.89 10.00
CA ALA A 159 -7.67 6.86 10.26
C ALA A 159 -6.28 7.46 10.51
N PHE A 160 -5.88 8.48 9.74
CA PHE A 160 -4.63 9.22 10.01
C PHE A 160 -4.66 9.92 11.37
N THR A 161 -5.73 10.64 11.64
CA THR A 161 -5.92 11.37 12.89
C THR A 161 -5.85 10.43 14.08
N GLU A 162 -6.52 9.29 14.01
CA GLU A 162 -6.52 8.26 15.04
C GLU A 162 -5.13 7.64 15.24
N GLY A 163 -4.44 7.25 14.16
CA GLY A 163 -3.08 6.71 14.24
C GLY A 163 -2.10 7.68 14.91
N LEU A 164 -2.26 8.97 14.66
CA LEU A 164 -1.42 10.04 15.23
C LEU A 164 -1.80 10.39 16.69
N THR A 165 -3.07 10.32 17.06
CA THR A 165 -3.55 10.88 18.34
C THR A 165 -3.90 9.84 19.40
N GLN A 166 -4.39 8.65 19.02
CA GLN A 166 -4.90 7.65 19.99
C GLN A 166 -3.79 7.18 20.94
N LYS A 167 -4.11 7.01 22.23
CA LYS A 167 -3.14 6.47 23.21
C LYS A 167 -2.60 5.10 22.77
N TYR A 168 -3.44 4.24 22.21
CA TYR A 168 -3.10 2.92 21.69
C TYR A 168 -3.58 2.79 20.25
N PRO A 169 -2.82 3.30 19.26
CA PRO A 169 -3.21 3.24 17.86
C PRO A 169 -3.23 1.79 17.37
N GLN A 170 -4.10 1.51 16.41
CA GLN A 170 -4.18 0.21 15.78
C GLN A 170 -2.96 -0.04 14.89
N ALA A 171 -2.62 -1.32 14.72
CA ALA A 171 -1.60 -1.74 13.77
C ALA A 171 -1.96 -1.37 12.33
N ARG A 172 -3.24 -1.58 12.00
CA ARG A 172 -3.81 -1.41 10.68
C ARG A 172 -5.17 -0.75 10.80
N TYR A 173 -5.39 0.31 10.05
CA TYR A 173 -6.67 0.95 9.87
C TYR A 173 -7.16 0.64 8.45
N CYS A 174 -8.36 0.06 8.31
CA CYS A 174 -8.91 -0.34 7.01
C CYS A 174 -10.13 0.54 6.64
N PRO A 175 -9.94 1.82 6.25
CA PRO A 175 -11.03 2.64 5.73
C PRO A 175 -11.45 2.08 4.36
N MET A 176 -12.42 1.19 4.39
CA MET A 176 -12.91 0.45 3.22
C MET A 176 -14.42 0.23 3.38
N ASP A 177 -15.13 0.19 2.27
CA ASP A 177 -16.52 -0.28 2.25
C ASP A 177 -16.60 -1.79 2.56
N LEU A 178 -17.83 -2.27 2.78
CA LEU A 178 -18.07 -3.67 3.15
C LEU A 178 -17.59 -4.63 2.05
N TYR A 179 -17.77 -4.27 0.78
CA TYR A 179 -17.35 -5.10 -0.35
C TYR A 179 -15.84 -5.30 -0.39
N PHE A 180 -15.06 -4.24 -0.19
CA PHE A 180 -13.60 -4.33 -0.12
C PHE A 180 -13.14 -5.11 1.11
N LYS A 181 -13.82 -4.95 2.25
CA LYS A 181 -13.51 -5.73 3.46
C LYS A 181 -13.77 -7.22 3.27
N THR A 182 -14.91 -7.60 2.70
CA THR A 182 -15.23 -9.01 2.44
C THR A 182 -14.28 -9.60 1.40
N ARG A 183 -13.99 -8.87 0.33
CA ARG A 183 -13.02 -9.28 -0.69
C ARG A 183 -11.63 -9.50 -0.09
N LEU A 184 -11.15 -8.57 0.74
CA LEU A 184 -9.88 -8.70 1.43
C LEU A 184 -9.88 -9.91 2.37
N PHE A 185 -10.96 -10.12 3.13
CA PHE A 185 -11.09 -11.27 4.01
C PHE A 185 -10.99 -12.59 3.24
N VAL A 186 -11.73 -12.72 2.14
CA VAL A 186 -11.67 -13.90 1.25
C VAL A 186 -10.26 -14.11 0.73
N ALA A 187 -9.61 -13.06 0.20
CA ALA A 187 -8.25 -13.15 -0.34
C ALA A 187 -7.20 -13.59 0.69
N THR A 188 -7.43 -13.26 1.97
CA THR A 188 -6.43 -13.46 3.03
C THR A 188 -6.66 -14.73 3.85
N HIS A 189 -7.89 -15.27 3.87
CA HIS A 189 -8.25 -16.39 4.75
C HIS A 189 -8.81 -17.61 4.00
N LEU A 190 -9.29 -17.45 2.76
CA LEU A 190 -9.76 -18.56 1.95
C LEU A 190 -8.68 -18.98 0.95
N PRO A 191 -8.74 -20.23 0.46
CA PRO A 191 -7.85 -20.68 -0.62
C PRO A 191 -7.93 -19.77 -1.84
N GLU A 192 -6.80 -19.61 -2.54
CA GLU A 192 -6.65 -18.71 -3.69
C GLU A 192 -7.70 -18.99 -4.78
N PHE A 193 -7.98 -20.27 -5.07
CA PHE A 193 -9.00 -20.64 -6.07
C PHE A 193 -10.41 -20.12 -5.74
N VAL A 194 -10.74 -19.92 -4.45
CA VAL A 194 -12.03 -19.35 -4.04
C VAL A 194 -12.05 -17.85 -4.35
N TYR A 195 -10.94 -17.16 -4.07
CA TYR A 195 -10.80 -15.74 -4.39
C TYR A 195 -10.87 -15.52 -5.91
N GLU A 196 -10.15 -16.32 -6.69
CA GLU A 196 -10.12 -16.23 -8.14
C GLU A 196 -11.53 -16.40 -8.72
N LYS A 197 -12.23 -17.46 -8.34
CA LYS A 197 -13.58 -17.75 -8.82
C LYS A 197 -14.61 -16.67 -8.46
N LEU A 198 -14.46 -16.02 -7.31
CA LEU A 198 -15.42 -15.00 -6.85
C LEU A 198 -15.12 -13.60 -7.41
N TYR A 199 -13.86 -13.26 -7.67
CA TYR A 199 -13.44 -11.88 -7.90
C TYR A 199 -12.58 -11.65 -9.15
N ILE A 200 -12.04 -12.69 -9.77
CA ILE A 200 -11.13 -12.59 -10.92
C ILE A 200 -11.76 -13.19 -12.18
N GLY A 201 -12.47 -14.32 -12.05
CA GLY A 201 -13.10 -15.06 -13.15
C GLY A 201 -12.58 -16.48 -13.22
#